data_AF-A0A934DTL0-F1
#
_entry.id   AF-A0A934DTL0-F1
#
_cell.length_a   1.000
_cell.length_b   1.000
_cell.length_c   1.000
_cell.angle_alpha   90.00
_cell.angle_beta   90.00
_cell.angle_gamma   90.00
#
_symmetry.space_group_name_H-M   'P 1'
#
loop_
_entity.id
_entity.type
_entity.pdbx_description
1 polymer ?
#
loop_
_entity_poly.entity_id
_entity_poly.type
_entity_poly.pdbx_seq_one_letter_code
_entity_poly.pdbx_strand_id
1 'polypeptide(L)'
;MNRLLGPWFVVALVLGAAACGSDDELAGPYGHGGSGGSVDGSPGDSAATDSKPDTTSKGGSGGAVGDGSAGFAGGVGGSAGGVAGAGGAAGTSSGGSAGADSGPNLHICAPVGPPECDPPADTTPVECNDFDPCYLKVVQAGIQAALTNHPELFDTNPPDASPGCTLVLDVAGYVAAVGEHVIASGLCFDPGAPAYEEVGVKHDNGFAETFDILTAEMCVRSGNGIYRGWCSPPWF
;
A
#
# COMPACT_ATOMS: atom_id res chain seq x y z
N MET A 1 -2.62 -42.47 -51.29
CA MET A 1 -2.67 -41.01 -51.09
C MET A 1 -1.69 -40.69 -49.97
N ASN A 2 -0.52 -40.15 -50.33
CA ASN A 2 0.58 -39.76 -49.45
C ASN A 2 0.36 -38.35 -48.88
N ARG A 3 0.54 -38.18 -47.56
CA ARG A 3 1.08 -36.98 -46.87
C ARG A 3 1.71 -37.48 -45.56
N LEU A 4 3.03 -37.69 -45.45
CA LEU A 4 4.12 -36.73 -45.20
C LEU A 4 3.98 -35.92 -43.89
N LEU A 5 4.81 -36.30 -42.89
CA LEU A 5 5.70 -35.51 -42.00
C LEU A 5 5.12 -34.21 -41.37
N GLY A 6 5.27 -33.92 -40.08
CA GLY A 6 6.34 -34.30 -39.14
C GLY A 6 6.13 -33.74 -37.71
N PRO A 7 7.20 -33.70 -36.89
CA PRO A 7 7.16 -33.74 -35.42
C PRO A 7 7.23 -32.36 -34.77
N TRP A 8 6.54 -32.19 -33.63
CA TRP A 8 6.77 -31.06 -32.73
C TRP A 8 7.34 -31.52 -31.39
N PHE A 9 8.54 -31.01 -31.17
CA PHE A 9 9.41 -30.98 -30.01
C PHE A 9 8.79 -31.25 -28.63
N VAL A 10 9.41 -32.21 -27.94
CA VAL A 10 9.51 -32.25 -26.48
C VAL A 10 10.65 -31.31 -26.09
N VAL A 11 10.34 -30.17 -25.47
CA VAL A 11 11.34 -29.38 -24.73
C VAL A 11 11.17 -29.71 -23.26
N ALA A 12 12.07 -30.55 -22.75
CA ALA A 12 12.29 -30.69 -21.32
C ALA A 12 13.13 -29.49 -20.86
N LEU A 13 12.51 -28.54 -20.15
CA LEU A 13 13.26 -27.51 -19.43
C LEU A 13 13.60 -28.04 -18.05
N VAL A 14 14.90 -28.13 -17.79
CA VAL A 14 15.50 -28.56 -16.53
C VAL A 14 15.19 -27.51 -15.45
N LEU A 15 14.58 -27.96 -14.35
CA LEU A 15 14.49 -27.21 -13.09
C LEU A 15 15.90 -26.87 -12.60
N GLY A 16 16.25 -25.59 -12.61
CA GLY A 16 17.30 -25.01 -11.79
C GLY A 16 16.65 -24.19 -10.69
N ALA A 17 16.50 -24.77 -9.50
CA ALA A 17 16.18 -24.01 -8.30
C ALA A 17 17.41 -23.19 -7.90
N ALA A 18 17.36 -21.87 -8.09
CA ALA A 18 18.30 -20.95 -7.47
C ALA A 18 17.64 -20.40 -6.20
N ALA A 19 18.27 -20.70 -5.07
CA ALA A 19 17.87 -20.26 -3.75
C ALA A 19 17.91 -18.73 -3.64
N CYS A 20 16.87 -18.12 -3.06
CA CYS A 20 16.95 -16.78 -2.50
C CYS A 20 18.02 -16.78 -1.41
N GLY A 21 19.14 -16.12 -1.68
CA GLY A 21 20.16 -15.80 -0.68
C GLY A 21 19.73 -14.58 0.11
N SER A 22 19.87 -14.69 1.43
CA SER A 22 19.59 -13.69 2.45
C SER A 22 20.34 -12.38 2.22
N ASP A 23 19.65 -11.27 2.38
CA ASP A 23 20.24 -9.92 2.46
C ASP A 23 21.06 -9.80 3.75
N ASP A 24 22.38 -9.75 3.60
CA ASP A 24 23.31 -9.35 4.66
C ASP A 24 23.40 -7.82 4.66
N GLU A 25 22.96 -7.27 5.79
CA GLU A 25 23.00 -5.90 6.25
C GLU A 25 24.42 -5.30 6.15
N LEU A 26 24.63 -4.35 5.24
CA LEU A 26 25.78 -3.45 5.29
C LEU A 26 25.30 -2.01 5.49
N ALA A 27 25.16 -1.69 6.77
CA ALA A 27 25.07 -0.32 7.26
C ALA A 27 26.30 0.48 6.81
N GLY A 28 26.09 1.46 5.92
CA GLY A 28 27.06 2.49 5.56
C GLY A 28 26.63 3.85 6.14
N PRO A 29 27.55 4.66 6.70
CA PRO A 29 27.20 5.89 7.40
C PRO A 29 26.90 7.03 6.41
N TYR A 30 25.65 7.51 6.39
CA TYR A 30 25.31 8.74 5.68
C TYR A 30 25.75 9.96 6.49
N GLY A 31 26.76 10.64 5.96
CA GLY A 31 27.28 11.91 6.48
C GLY A 31 26.30 13.06 6.27
N HIS A 32 26.03 13.77 7.36
CA HIS A 32 25.36 15.07 7.37
C HIS A 32 26.21 16.13 6.66
N GLY A 33 25.68 16.71 5.59
CA GLY A 33 26.17 17.95 4.98
C GLY A 33 25.07 19.00 5.04
N GLY A 34 25.20 19.94 5.97
CA GLY A 34 24.22 20.99 6.19
C GLY A 34 24.40 22.23 5.29
N SER A 35 23.29 22.99 5.28
CA SER A 35 23.24 24.44 5.42
C SER A 35 23.51 25.34 4.22
N GLY A 36 22.45 26.07 3.82
CA GLY A 36 22.56 27.49 3.46
C GLY A 36 21.80 27.91 2.22
N GLY A 37 20.65 28.56 2.39
CA GLY A 37 19.94 29.20 1.29
C GLY A 37 18.61 29.83 1.67
N SER A 38 18.63 30.83 2.56
CA SER A 38 17.50 31.75 2.73
C SER A 38 17.31 32.59 1.47
N VAL A 39 16.10 32.57 0.90
CA VAL A 39 15.63 33.62 -0.01
C VAL A 39 14.27 34.11 0.48
N ASP A 40 14.29 35.32 1.03
CA ASP A 40 13.12 36.16 1.28
C ASP A 40 12.42 36.49 -0.05
N GLY A 41 11.10 36.30 -0.08
CA GLY A 41 10.25 36.66 -1.22
C GLY A 41 8.79 36.79 -0.81
N SER A 42 8.43 37.98 -0.30
CA SER A 42 7.06 38.40 0.03
C SER A 42 6.19 38.69 -1.22
N PRO A 43 4.86 38.85 -1.06
CA PRO A 43 3.85 38.29 -1.97
C PRO A 43 3.40 39.25 -3.08
N GLY A 44 2.92 38.66 -4.18
CA GLY A 44 2.20 39.36 -5.24
C GLY A 44 0.74 38.91 -5.26
N ASP A 45 -0.15 39.81 -4.85
CA ASP A 45 -1.59 39.74 -5.08
C ASP A 45 -1.90 39.62 -6.57
N SER A 46 -2.76 38.67 -6.94
CA SER A 46 -3.50 38.71 -8.21
C SER A 46 -4.83 37.99 -8.07
N ALA A 47 -5.86 38.81 -7.87
CA ALA A 47 -7.26 38.47 -8.04
C ALA A 47 -7.54 38.06 -9.50
N ALA A 48 -8.31 36.98 -9.71
CA ALA A 48 -9.10 36.82 -10.94
C ALA A 48 -10.17 35.72 -10.81
N THR A 49 -11.42 36.20 -10.80
CA THR A 49 -12.59 35.67 -11.51
C THR A 49 -13.14 34.28 -11.17
N ASP A 50 -14.16 34.35 -10.31
CA ASP A 50 -15.37 33.53 -10.33
C ASP A 50 -15.85 33.25 -11.77
N SER A 51 -15.94 31.98 -12.12
CA SER A 51 -16.62 31.49 -13.32
C SER A 51 -17.31 30.19 -12.97
N LYS A 52 -18.62 30.31 -12.76
CA LYS A 52 -19.55 29.24 -12.45
C LYS A 52 -20.12 28.68 -13.76
N PRO A 53 -19.88 27.41 -14.12
CA PRO A 53 -20.65 26.77 -15.17
C PRO A 53 -21.90 26.09 -14.60
N ASP A 54 -23.05 26.54 -15.10
CA ASP A 54 -24.31 25.80 -15.09
C ASP A 54 -24.11 24.41 -15.69
N THR A 55 -24.56 23.37 -14.97
CA THR A 55 -24.85 22.07 -15.59
C THR A 55 -26.25 21.61 -15.21
N THR A 56 -27.13 21.80 -16.19
CA THR A 56 -28.37 21.04 -16.33
C THR A 56 -28.03 19.60 -16.73
N SER A 57 -28.48 18.61 -15.97
CA SER A 57 -28.71 17.23 -16.45
C SER A 57 -29.86 16.61 -15.65
N LYS A 58 -31.03 16.47 -16.28
CA LYS A 58 -31.51 15.26 -16.98
C LYS A 58 -31.69 14.07 -16.06
N GLY A 59 -32.97 13.75 -15.83
CA GLY A 59 -33.40 12.57 -15.11
C GLY A 59 -33.04 11.25 -15.80
N GLY A 60 -33.00 10.21 -14.98
CA GLY A 60 -32.95 8.82 -15.38
C GLY A 60 -33.70 8.00 -14.34
N SER A 61 -34.82 7.43 -14.75
CA SER A 61 -35.61 6.46 -13.99
C SER A 61 -35.08 5.06 -14.29
N GLY A 62 -34.72 4.29 -13.25
CA GLY A 62 -34.48 2.85 -13.35
C GLY A 62 -34.60 2.28 -11.93
N GLY A 63 -35.35 1.23 -11.63
CA GLY A 63 -35.90 0.19 -12.49
C GLY A 63 -35.39 -1.17 -12.02
N ALA A 64 -36.18 -1.81 -11.16
CA ALA A 64 -36.22 -3.24 -10.81
C ALA A 64 -35.00 -3.90 -10.12
N VAL A 65 -35.22 -4.21 -8.84
CA VAL A 65 -34.66 -5.33 -8.10
C VAL A 65 -35.00 -6.67 -8.78
N GLY A 66 -33.98 -7.51 -8.99
CA GLY A 66 -34.13 -8.89 -9.45
C GLY A 66 -33.37 -9.82 -8.51
N ASP A 67 -34.10 -10.44 -7.58
CA ASP A 67 -33.61 -11.55 -6.76
C ASP A 67 -33.46 -12.80 -7.63
N GLY A 68 -32.22 -13.24 -7.85
CA GLY A 68 -31.87 -14.45 -8.60
C GLY A 68 -31.14 -15.45 -7.72
N SER A 69 -31.87 -16.16 -6.86
CA SER A 69 -31.36 -17.32 -6.13
C SER A 69 -31.36 -18.55 -7.04
N ALA A 70 -30.20 -18.94 -7.57
CA ALA A 70 -30.02 -20.23 -8.24
C ALA A 70 -29.06 -21.10 -7.42
N GLY A 71 -29.60 -22.18 -6.89
CA GLY A 71 -28.90 -23.12 -6.03
C GLY A 71 -27.87 -23.97 -6.78
N PHE A 72 -26.80 -24.31 -6.07
CA PHE A 72 -25.95 -25.44 -6.42
C PHE A 72 -26.16 -26.56 -5.40
N ALA A 73 -26.77 -27.63 -5.91
CA ALA A 73 -26.91 -28.91 -5.27
C ALA A 73 -25.68 -29.79 -5.58
N GLY A 74 -25.21 -30.52 -4.57
CA GLY A 74 -24.61 -31.84 -4.76
C GLY A 74 -23.08 -31.90 -4.75
N GLY A 75 -22.52 -32.46 -3.67
CA GLY A 75 -21.11 -32.84 -3.60
C GLY A 75 -20.74 -33.44 -2.24
N VAL A 76 -21.22 -34.64 -1.96
CA VAL A 76 -20.87 -35.46 -0.79
C VAL A 76 -19.55 -36.22 -1.01
N GLY A 77 -18.71 -36.30 0.02
CA GLY A 77 -17.52 -37.16 0.11
C GLY A 77 -16.40 -36.46 0.88
N GLY A 78 -16.29 -36.61 2.21
CA GLY A 78 -15.57 -37.71 2.85
C GLY A 78 -14.06 -37.43 2.78
N SER A 79 -13.36 -37.07 3.86
CA SER A 79 -12.96 -38.02 4.90
C SER A 79 -12.42 -37.31 6.14
N ALA A 80 -12.68 -37.94 7.28
CA ALA A 80 -12.28 -37.54 8.61
C ALA A 80 -10.76 -37.68 8.86
N GLY A 81 -10.22 -36.77 9.66
CA GLY A 81 -8.89 -36.86 10.25
C GLY A 81 -8.78 -35.85 11.38
N GLY A 82 -9.26 -36.22 12.57
CA GLY A 82 -9.20 -35.37 13.75
C GLY A 82 -7.82 -35.34 14.39
N VAL A 83 -7.50 -34.23 15.05
CA VAL A 83 -6.69 -34.22 16.26
C VAL A 83 -7.29 -33.23 17.25
N ALA A 84 -7.66 -33.76 18.41
CA ALA A 84 -8.12 -33.00 19.56
C ALA A 84 -6.92 -32.30 20.21
N GLY A 85 -7.07 -31.00 20.48
CA GLY A 85 -6.13 -30.21 21.27
C GLY A 85 -6.90 -29.24 22.15
N ALA A 86 -7.12 -29.64 23.40
CA ALA A 86 -7.79 -28.84 24.42
C ALA A 86 -6.82 -27.85 25.08
N GLY A 87 -7.34 -26.68 25.47
CA GLY A 87 -6.98 -26.09 26.76
C GLY A 87 -6.40 -24.67 26.75
N GLY A 88 -7.16 -23.75 27.36
CA GLY A 88 -6.67 -22.57 28.08
C GLY A 88 -6.36 -21.33 27.22
N ALA A 89 -6.63 -20.11 27.64
CA ALA A 89 -7.28 -19.58 28.84
C ALA A 89 -7.77 -18.17 28.49
N ALA A 90 -8.92 -17.79 29.03
CA ALA A 90 -9.41 -16.42 29.00
C ALA A 90 -8.43 -15.53 29.79
N GLY A 91 -7.74 -14.64 29.08
CA GLY A 91 -6.94 -13.57 29.65
C GLY A 91 -7.66 -12.25 29.44
N THR A 92 -8.42 -11.83 30.45
CA THR A 92 -8.89 -10.46 30.61
C THR A 92 -7.71 -9.59 31.05
N SER A 93 -7.38 -8.53 30.32
CA SER A 93 -6.58 -7.44 30.85
C SER A 93 -7.19 -6.11 30.42
N SER A 94 -8.02 -5.62 31.32
CA SER A 94 -8.49 -4.25 31.46
C SER A 94 -7.36 -3.30 31.86
N GLY A 95 -7.38 -2.08 31.31
CA GLY A 95 -7.11 -0.86 32.07
C GLY A 95 -5.64 -0.52 32.33
N GLY A 96 -5.10 0.38 31.51
CA GLY A 96 -3.83 1.05 31.75
C GLY A 96 -3.77 2.39 31.03
N SER A 97 -4.64 3.34 31.39
CA SER A 97 -4.51 4.73 30.97
C SER A 97 -3.44 5.45 31.80
N ALA A 98 -2.59 6.19 31.08
CA ALA A 98 -1.90 7.40 31.49
C ALA A 98 -0.87 7.31 32.63
N GLY A 99 0.31 6.80 32.30
CA GLY A 99 1.57 7.35 32.80
C GLY A 99 2.22 8.18 31.70
N ALA A 100 1.90 9.48 31.64
CA ALA A 100 2.59 10.42 30.77
C ALA A 100 4.00 10.66 31.35
N ASP A 101 4.93 9.78 31.01
CA ASP A 101 6.35 10.07 31.15
C ASP A 101 6.74 10.93 29.94
N SER A 102 6.89 12.23 30.15
CA SER A 102 7.32 13.23 29.16
C SER A 102 8.81 13.07 28.77
N GLY A 103 9.27 11.84 28.61
CA GLY A 103 10.55 11.54 27.99
C GLY A 103 10.55 11.95 26.51
N PRO A 104 11.71 12.31 25.93
CA PRO A 104 11.76 12.86 24.58
C PRO A 104 11.37 11.77 23.57
N ASN A 105 10.24 11.97 22.87
CA ASN A 105 9.81 11.24 21.68
C ASN A 105 9.70 9.72 21.80
N LEU A 106 8.82 9.23 22.69
CA LEU A 106 8.18 7.95 22.40
C LEU A 106 7.25 8.15 21.21
N HIS A 107 7.72 7.72 20.05
CA HIS A 107 6.91 7.63 18.84
C HIS A 107 5.82 6.58 19.08
N ILE A 108 4.67 7.04 19.56
CA ILE A 108 3.51 6.19 19.82
C ILE A 108 2.70 6.17 18.53
N CYS A 109 2.60 4.98 17.93
CA CYS A 109 1.69 4.76 16.82
C CYS A 109 0.28 5.16 17.21
N ALA A 110 -0.45 5.71 16.23
CA ALA A 110 -1.74 6.34 16.47
C ALA A 110 -2.68 5.44 17.30
N PRO A 111 -3.51 6.06 18.16
CA PRO A 111 -4.39 5.35 19.08
C PRO A 111 -5.41 4.47 18.34
N VAL A 112 -5.93 3.47 19.05
CA VAL A 112 -7.02 2.62 18.57
C VAL A 112 -8.32 3.42 18.48
N GLY A 113 -8.92 3.51 17.30
CA GLY A 113 -10.20 4.20 17.08
C GLY A 113 -10.73 4.00 15.66
N PRO A 114 -11.87 4.64 15.29
CA PRO A 114 -12.25 4.80 13.90
C PRO A 114 -11.23 5.70 13.18
N PRO A 115 -10.88 5.40 11.91
CA PRO A 115 -9.93 6.23 11.16
C PRO A 115 -10.54 7.60 10.80
N GLU A 116 -9.73 8.66 10.91
CA GLU A 116 -10.09 10.03 10.50
C GLU A 116 -9.47 10.35 9.13
N CYS A 117 -10.20 10.04 8.05
CA CYS A 117 -9.66 10.17 6.69
C CYS A 117 -9.93 11.53 6.02
N ASP A 118 -10.61 12.44 6.71
CA ASP A 118 -10.75 13.81 6.24
C ASP A 118 -9.39 14.53 6.34
N PRO A 119 -9.04 15.41 5.37
CA PRO A 119 -7.84 16.21 5.45
C PRO A 119 -7.81 17.05 6.72
N PRO A 120 -6.62 17.30 7.30
CA PRO A 120 -6.51 18.17 8.45
C PRO A 120 -7.03 19.56 8.11
N ALA A 121 -7.74 20.17 9.06
CA ALA A 121 -8.22 21.55 8.92
C ALA A 121 -7.07 22.57 8.97
N ASP A 122 -5.90 22.15 9.45
CA ASP A 122 -4.72 22.99 9.58
C ASP A 122 -3.98 23.14 8.24
N THR A 123 -3.55 24.35 7.93
CA THR A 123 -2.73 24.68 6.77
C THR A 123 -1.29 24.98 7.16
N THR A 124 -0.85 24.61 8.37
CA THR A 124 0.56 24.72 8.76
C THR A 124 1.45 23.94 7.79
N PRO A 125 2.67 24.42 7.53
CA PRO A 125 3.63 23.68 6.73
C PRO A 125 3.83 22.27 7.29
N VAL A 126 3.82 21.29 6.39
CA VAL A 126 4.07 19.88 6.72
C VAL A 126 5.56 19.70 7.00
N GLU A 127 5.89 19.16 8.18
CA GLU A 127 7.26 18.78 8.53
C GLU A 127 7.39 17.26 8.55
N CYS A 128 8.32 16.72 7.77
CA CYS A 128 8.59 15.29 7.70
C CYS A 128 9.92 14.92 8.37
N ASN A 129 9.89 13.89 9.21
CA ASN A 129 11.02 13.40 10.00
C ASN A 129 11.20 11.88 9.83
N ASP A 130 12.44 11.42 10.02
CA ASP A 130 12.79 10.00 9.99
C ASP A 130 12.53 9.35 11.36
N PHE A 131 11.29 8.90 11.60
CA PHE A 131 10.93 8.08 12.77
C PHE A 131 10.74 6.61 12.41
N ASP A 132 10.71 5.72 13.42
CA ASP A 132 10.36 4.31 13.20
C ASP A 132 8.92 4.20 12.67
N PRO A 133 8.67 3.47 11.56
CA PRO A 133 7.36 3.47 10.93
C PRO A 133 6.35 2.60 11.66
N CYS A 134 5.16 3.14 11.89
CA CYS A 134 4.01 2.49 12.47
C CYS A 134 3.25 1.61 11.49
N TYR A 135 3.13 2.03 10.23
CA TYR A 135 2.27 1.39 9.24
C TYR A 135 3.03 0.55 8.22
N LEU A 136 4.37 0.48 8.30
CA LEU A 136 5.20 -0.26 7.35
C LEU A 136 4.76 -1.71 7.15
N LYS A 137 4.40 -2.41 8.23
CA LYS A 137 3.98 -3.82 8.13
C LYS A 137 2.64 -3.99 7.41
N VAL A 138 1.72 -3.05 7.57
CA VAL A 138 0.43 -3.07 6.88
C VAL A 138 0.62 -2.80 5.39
N VAL A 139 1.47 -1.81 5.03
CA VAL A 139 1.78 -1.52 3.63
C VAL A 139 2.50 -2.70 2.96
N GLN A 140 3.49 -3.30 3.63
CA GLN A 140 4.17 -4.51 3.13
C GLN A 140 3.19 -5.67 2.88
N ALA A 141 2.22 -5.87 3.79
CA ALA A 141 1.19 -6.87 3.60
C ALA A 141 0.26 -6.54 2.41
N GLY A 142 -0.05 -5.27 2.20
CA GLY A 142 -0.80 -4.80 1.03
C GLY A 142 -0.08 -5.04 -0.29
N ILE A 143 1.23 -4.77 -0.36
CA ILE A 143 2.05 -5.07 -1.54
C ILE A 143 2.05 -6.58 -1.84
N GLN A 144 2.25 -7.41 -0.81
CA GLN A 144 2.22 -8.86 -0.96
C GLN A 144 0.85 -9.37 -1.40
N ALA A 145 -0.23 -8.78 -0.87
CA ALA A 145 -1.59 -9.10 -1.27
C ALA A 145 -1.85 -8.74 -2.74
N ALA A 146 -1.38 -7.57 -3.20
CA ALA A 146 -1.48 -7.17 -4.61
C ALA A 146 -0.75 -8.16 -5.52
N LEU A 147 0.50 -8.52 -5.22
CA LEU A 147 1.27 -9.52 -5.98
C LEU A 147 0.58 -10.89 -6.06
N THR A 148 -0.09 -11.29 -4.98
CA THR A 148 -0.72 -12.62 -4.86
C THR A 148 -2.09 -12.66 -5.54
N ASN A 149 -2.91 -11.64 -5.32
CA ASN A 149 -4.31 -11.62 -5.75
C ASN A 149 -4.50 -11.02 -7.15
N HIS A 150 -3.55 -10.20 -7.60
CA HIS A 150 -3.61 -9.48 -8.87
C HIS A 150 -2.35 -9.69 -9.72
N PRO A 151 -1.96 -10.95 -10.03
CA PRO A 151 -0.77 -11.21 -10.83
C PRO A 151 -0.82 -10.57 -12.23
N GLU A 152 -2.02 -10.27 -12.75
CA GLU A 152 -2.24 -9.56 -14.02
C GLU A 152 -1.69 -8.13 -14.05
N LEU A 153 -1.43 -7.52 -12.89
CA LEU A 153 -0.85 -6.17 -12.79
C LEU A 153 0.67 -6.16 -12.99
N PHE A 154 1.30 -7.33 -13.13
CA PHE A 154 2.76 -7.45 -13.07
C PHE A 154 3.36 -8.23 -14.24
N ASP A 155 4.57 -7.85 -14.61
CA ASP A 155 5.49 -8.67 -15.39
C ASP A 155 6.72 -8.99 -14.53
N THR A 156 6.89 -10.28 -14.21
CA THR A 156 7.99 -10.78 -13.38
C THR A 156 9.25 -11.11 -14.20
N ASN A 157 9.19 -11.01 -15.52
CA ASN A 157 10.34 -11.25 -16.40
C ASN A 157 10.41 -10.23 -17.55
N PRO A 158 10.44 -8.93 -17.24
CA PRO A 158 10.56 -7.88 -18.24
C PRO A 158 11.94 -7.95 -18.92
N PRO A 159 12.03 -7.91 -20.26
CA PRO A 159 13.30 -8.06 -20.97
C PRO A 159 14.27 -6.89 -20.76
N ASP A 160 13.76 -5.70 -20.44
CA ASP A 160 14.52 -4.45 -20.38
C ASP A 160 14.66 -3.88 -18.96
N ALA A 161 14.19 -4.58 -17.93
CA ALA A 161 14.29 -4.08 -16.55
C ALA A 161 15.49 -4.66 -15.79
N SER A 162 15.83 -3.99 -14.69
CA SER A 162 16.87 -4.46 -13.77
C SER A 162 16.60 -5.91 -13.28
N PRO A 163 17.64 -6.74 -13.09
CA PRO A 163 17.47 -8.09 -12.56
C PRO A 163 16.69 -8.10 -11.23
N GLY A 164 15.65 -8.94 -11.15
CA GLY A 164 14.77 -9.02 -9.97
C GLY A 164 13.63 -7.99 -9.95
N CYS A 165 13.51 -7.13 -10.96
CA CYS A 165 12.37 -6.23 -11.11
C CYS A 165 11.09 -7.03 -11.37
N THR A 166 10.10 -6.82 -10.50
CA THR A 166 8.70 -7.14 -10.80
C THR A 166 8.07 -5.86 -11.34
N LEU A 167 7.99 -5.75 -12.67
CA LEU A 167 7.50 -4.56 -13.35
C LEU A 167 5.99 -4.44 -13.16
N VAL A 168 5.53 -3.25 -12.77
CA VAL A 168 4.11 -2.94 -12.65
C VAL A 168 3.56 -2.48 -14.00
N LEU A 169 2.66 -3.27 -14.57
CA LEU A 169 2.03 -3.01 -15.88
C LEU A 169 0.89 -2.00 -15.77
N ASP A 170 0.21 -1.98 -14.64
CA ASP A 170 -0.87 -1.04 -14.32
C ASP A 170 -0.62 -0.44 -12.93
N VAL A 171 0.01 0.74 -12.93
CA VAL A 171 0.37 1.46 -11.71
C VAL A 171 -0.85 1.84 -10.89
N ALA A 172 -1.91 2.34 -11.53
CA ALA A 172 -3.12 2.74 -10.82
C ALA A 172 -3.81 1.53 -10.19
N GLY A 173 -3.90 0.41 -10.92
CA GLY A 173 -4.43 -0.84 -10.40
C GLY A 173 -3.61 -1.38 -9.23
N TYR A 174 -2.28 -1.32 -9.31
CA TYR A 174 -1.38 -1.74 -8.21
C TYR A 174 -1.56 -0.89 -6.96
N VAL A 175 -1.53 0.44 -7.08
CA VAL A 175 -1.70 1.35 -5.94
C VAL A 175 -3.09 1.20 -5.32
N ALA A 176 -4.14 1.03 -6.14
CA ALA A 176 -5.48 0.74 -5.65
C ALA A 176 -5.54 -0.58 -4.85
N ALA A 177 -4.94 -1.66 -5.35
CA ALA A 177 -4.91 -2.95 -4.67
C ALA A 177 -4.15 -2.89 -3.32
N VAL A 178 -3.06 -2.12 -3.24
CA VAL A 178 -2.37 -1.85 -1.97
C VAL A 178 -3.28 -1.05 -1.02
N GLY A 179 -3.92 0.00 -1.54
CA GLY A 179 -4.84 0.85 -0.78
C GLY A 179 -6.04 0.08 -0.20
N GLU A 180 -6.63 -0.84 -0.96
CA GLU A 180 -7.73 -1.70 -0.49
C GLU A 180 -7.32 -2.50 0.77
N HIS A 181 -6.10 -3.03 0.80
CA HIS A 181 -5.58 -3.75 1.96
C HIS A 181 -5.35 -2.83 3.17
N VAL A 182 -4.81 -1.64 2.95
CA VAL A 182 -4.57 -0.63 3.99
C VAL A 182 -5.90 -0.18 4.61
N ILE A 183 -6.90 0.10 3.77
CA ILE A 183 -8.25 0.49 4.20
C ILE A 183 -8.93 -0.64 4.98
N ALA A 184 -8.83 -1.88 4.50
CA ALA A 184 -9.34 -3.06 5.20
C ALA A 184 -8.70 -3.28 6.57
N SER A 185 -7.51 -2.72 6.80
CA SER A 185 -6.79 -2.74 8.08
C SER A 185 -7.19 -1.61 9.03
N GLY A 186 -8.18 -0.78 8.65
CA GLY A 186 -8.67 0.32 9.49
C GLY A 186 -7.84 1.59 9.41
N LEU A 187 -7.12 1.81 8.31
CA LEU A 187 -6.30 2.99 8.07
C LEU A 187 -6.84 3.81 6.88
N CYS A 188 -6.44 5.07 6.82
CA CYS A 188 -6.65 5.92 5.66
C CYS A 188 -5.48 5.76 4.69
N PHE A 189 -5.79 5.84 3.41
CA PHE A 189 -4.81 5.68 2.33
C PHE A 189 -4.99 6.79 1.30
N ASP A 190 -3.92 7.49 0.98
CA ASP A 190 -3.87 8.43 -0.15
C ASP A 190 -2.89 7.90 -1.20
N PRO A 191 -3.31 7.77 -2.47
CA PRO A 191 -2.48 7.22 -3.53
C PRO A 191 -1.37 8.16 -4.03
N GLY A 192 -1.24 9.39 -3.49
CA GLY A 192 -0.20 10.36 -3.85
C GLY A 192 -0.26 10.82 -5.30
N ALA A 193 -1.44 11.26 -5.73
CA ALA A 193 -1.64 11.81 -7.07
C ALA A 193 -0.73 13.05 -7.30
N PRO A 194 -0.14 13.22 -8.50
CA PRO A 194 -0.46 12.51 -9.75
C PRO A 194 0.48 11.34 -10.12
N ALA A 195 1.57 11.11 -9.39
CA ALA A 195 2.63 10.17 -9.82
C ALA A 195 2.43 8.73 -9.32
N TYR A 196 1.68 8.51 -8.24
CA TYR A 196 1.45 7.19 -7.62
C TYR A 196 2.72 6.47 -7.11
N GLU A 197 3.87 7.14 -7.13
CA GLU A 197 5.14 6.57 -6.63
C GLU A 197 5.16 6.57 -5.10
N GLU A 198 4.69 7.66 -4.49
CA GLU A 198 4.58 7.83 -3.05
C GLU A 198 3.13 7.71 -2.61
N VAL A 199 2.87 6.97 -1.54
CA VAL A 199 1.54 6.81 -0.94
C VAL A 199 1.55 7.28 0.51
N GLY A 200 0.43 7.81 0.96
CA GLY A 200 0.20 8.26 2.32
C GLY A 200 -0.62 7.27 3.11
N VAL A 201 -0.22 7.03 4.37
CA VAL A 201 -1.02 6.26 5.32
C VAL A 201 -1.14 7.02 6.63
N LYS A 202 -2.37 7.17 7.12
CA LYS A 202 -2.67 7.75 8.44
C LYS A 202 -3.79 6.98 9.12
N HIS A 203 -3.88 7.12 10.43
CA HIS A 203 -5.04 6.67 11.19
C HIS A 203 -5.89 7.87 11.62
N ASP A 204 -5.25 8.95 12.07
CA ASP A 204 -5.89 10.19 12.50
C ASP A 204 -5.16 11.43 11.92
N ASN A 205 -5.65 12.62 12.28
CA ASN A 205 -5.04 13.88 11.83
C ASN A 205 -3.80 14.31 12.63
N GLY A 206 -3.20 13.42 13.44
CA GLY A 206 -1.96 13.69 14.14
C GLY A 206 -0.73 13.60 13.24
N PHE A 207 -0.73 12.65 12.29
CA PHE A 207 0.38 12.47 11.34
C PHE A 207 0.01 11.55 10.17
N ALA A 208 0.80 11.62 9.10
CA ALA A 208 0.81 10.64 8.01
C ALA A 208 2.21 10.08 7.81
N GLU A 209 2.30 8.80 7.50
CA GLU A 209 3.53 8.19 7.00
C GLU A 209 3.51 8.13 5.48
N THR A 210 4.66 8.39 4.87
CA THR A 210 4.86 8.29 3.42
C THR A 210 5.65 7.04 3.07
N PHE A 211 5.23 6.38 2.01
CA PHE A 211 5.87 5.17 1.50
C PHE A 211 6.06 5.27 0.00
N ASP A 212 7.25 4.96 -0.49
CA ASP A 212 7.57 4.84 -1.90
C ASP A 212 7.54 3.36 -2.29
N ILE A 213 6.42 2.94 -2.87
CA ILE A 213 6.08 1.54 -3.15
C ILE A 213 6.46 1.10 -4.58
N LEU A 214 7.05 2.01 -5.34
CA LEU A 214 7.56 1.80 -6.69
C LEU A 214 9.02 2.22 -6.78
N THR A 215 9.69 1.84 -7.85
CA THR A 215 10.94 2.46 -8.26
C THR A 215 10.68 3.39 -9.44
N ALA A 216 11.65 4.23 -9.79
CA ALA A 216 11.58 5.03 -11.02
C ALA A 216 11.52 4.17 -12.30
N GLU A 217 11.88 2.88 -12.23
CA GLU A 217 11.73 1.90 -13.31
C GLU A 217 10.35 1.21 -13.30
N MET A 218 9.42 1.67 -12.45
CA MET A 218 8.11 1.06 -12.22
C MET A 218 8.18 -0.38 -11.69
N CYS A 219 9.28 -0.74 -11.03
CA CYS A 219 9.37 -2.02 -10.32
C CYS A 219 8.70 -1.90 -8.96
N VAL A 220 8.06 -2.98 -8.50
CA VAL A 220 7.60 -3.09 -7.10
C VAL A 220 8.78 -2.87 -6.16
N ARG A 221 8.64 -1.91 -5.24
CA ARG A 221 9.57 -1.75 -4.11
C ARG A 221 8.92 -2.34 -2.85
N SER A 222 9.67 -3.14 -2.11
CA SER A 222 9.20 -3.76 -0.86
C SER A 222 10.31 -3.75 0.20
N GLY A 223 10.04 -4.33 1.37
CA GLY A 223 11.00 -4.34 2.49
C GLY A 223 11.06 -3.00 3.21
N ASN A 224 12.13 -2.75 3.97
CA ASN A 224 12.23 -1.54 4.80
C ASN A 224 12.52 -0.27 3.98
N GLY A 225 13.05 -0.42 2.76
CA GLY A 225 13.43 0.71 1.90
C GLY A 225 12.27 1.48 1.27
N ILE A 226 11.01 1.05 1.51
CA ILE A 226 9.82 1.77 1.04
C ILE A 226 9.46 2.95 1.94
N TYR A 227 9.89 2.98 3.20
CA TYR A 227 9.51 4.08 4.10
C TYR A 227 10.24 5.37 3.71
N ARG A 228 9.51 6.49 3.72
CA ARG A 228 10.00 7.82 3.33
C ARG A 228 9.98 8.84 4.46
N GLY A 229 9.07 8.70 5.40
CA GLY A 229 9.07 9.55 6.59
C GLY A 229 7.72 9.65 7.26
N TRP A 230 7.74 10.35 8.37
CA TRP A 230 6.58 10.68 9.20
C TRP A 230 6.34 12.18 9.13
N CYS A 231 5.15 12.60 8.74
CA CYS A 231 4.82 13.98 8.43
C CYS A 231 3.71 14.51 9.35
N SER A 232 3.94 15.68 9.97
CA SER A 232 2.98 16.36 10.85
C SER A 232 2.90 17.87 10.52
N PRO A 233 1.69 18.44 10.35
CA PRO A 233 0.42 17.71 10.21
C PRO A 233 0.46 16.75 9.00
N PRO A 234 -0.47 15.79 8.90
CA PRO A 234 -0.55 14.97 7.70
C PRO A 234 -0.80 15.85 6.47
N TRP A 235 -0.31 15.42 5.31
CA TRP A 235 -0.47 16.17 4.06
C TRP A 235 -1.79 15.85 3.33
N PHE A 236 -2.52 14.85 3.79
CA PHE A 236 -3.85 14.42 3.34
C PHE A 236 -4.73 14.08 4.53
#